data_AF-A0A525JT68-F1
#
_entry.id   AF-A0A525JT68-F1
#
_cell.length_a   1.000
_cell.length_b   1.000
_cell.length_c   1.000
_cell.angle_alpha   90.00
_cell.angle_beta   90.00
_cell.angle_gamma   90.00
#
_symmetry.space_group_name_H-M   'P 1'
#
loop_
_entity.id
_entity.type
_entity.pdbx_description
1 polymer ?
#
loop_
_entity_poly.entity_id
_entity_poly.type
_entity_poly.pdbx_seq_one_letter_code
_entity_poly.pdbx_strand_id
1 'polypeptide(L)'
;MTDLSIARPAQPTLAYGLAGLFGLFTGVCAVFAGSVTLFDWHDEATQARWPVTSAVVDRAEIIAAARGKQNGGSLWNLRTRVHYEVGGVTRTATLTSRTVFSETDAAKLQAAEEQQPRGSRIDIRYDPSRENRAVVASAELSPDRTRTDRILLAGFAIASVGFLALAKYLRARAARAPPSANGAQHARLALGIATAALGLAMTGPAIVAAVQTGKFTGESLMAVLFGLIFVFPGVLICLPPQYTGAKNLLGALTITGLAIVFDWVAFGPGERQFSGSINGVGFVPGELMGRAAFGVFAIILDVCVVMMWIGQCRRMFGAGGAGPGIFDD
;
A
#
# COMPACT_ATOMS: atom_id res chain seq x y z
N MET A 1 7.77 52.52 24.84
CA MET A 1 7.43 52.14 23.44
C MET A 1 7.99 50.75 23.21
N THR A 2 7.17 49.75 23.46
CA THR A 2 7.53 48.33 23.29
C THR A 2 7.23 47.95 21.85
N ASP A 3 8.27 47.64 21.09
CA ASP A 3 8.16 47.05 19.75
C ASP A 3 7.48 45.70 19.86
N LEU A 4 6.16 45.68 19.62
CA LEU A 4 5.41 44.46 19.35
C LEU A 4 5.86 43.93 17.99
N SER A 5 6.96 43.19 17.97
CA SER A 5 7.38 42.42 16.79
C SER A 5 6.31 41.36 16.51
N ILE A 6 5.32 41.71 15.69
CA ILE A 6 4.27 40.79 15.24
C ILE A 6 4.95 39.64 14.51
N ALA A 7 4.93 38.47 15.14
CA ALA A 7 5.55 37.26 14.62
C ALA A 7 5.01 36.96 13.22
N ARG A 8 5.93 36.90 12.24
CA ARG A 8 5.61 36.61 10.83
C ARG A 8 4.81 35.29 10.73
N PRO A 9 3.64 35.29 10.08
CA PRO A 9 2.85 34.07 9.95
C PRO A 9 3.60 33.04 9.07
N ALA A 10 3.96 31.91 9.67
CA ALA A 10 4.50 30.75 8.98
C ALA A 10 3.39 30.07 8.14
N GLN A 11 3.17 30.52 6.91
CA GLN A 11 2.03 30.09 6.09
C GLN A 11 2.32 29.35 4.77
N PRO A 12 3.47 29.49 4.08
CA PRO A 12 3.68 28.69 2.86
C PRO A 12 4.23 27.27 3.11
N THR A 13 4.67 26.95 4.33
CA THR A 13 5.41 25.71 4.65
C THR A 13 4.64 24.42 4.40
N LEU A 14 3.31 24.46 4.50
CA LEU A 14 2.49 23.25 4.49
C LEU A 14 2.30 22.65 3.09
N ALA A 15 2.08 23.48 2.08
CA ALA A 15 1.75 23.00 0.73
C ALA A 15 2.94 22.35 0.02
N TYR A 16 4.12 22.99 0.05
CA TYR A 16 5.33 22.35 -0.51
C TYR A 16 5.84 21.22 0.37
N GLY A 17 5.59 21.26 1.69
CA GLY A 17 5.92 20.17 2.60
C GLY A 17 5.12 18.90 2.27
N LEU A 18 3.79 19.03 2.11
CA LEU A 18 2.92 17.93 1.69
C LEU A 18 3.29 17.39 0.31
N ALA A 19 3.48 18.26 -0.68
CA ALA A 19 3.91 17.84 -2.01
C ALA A 19 5.26 17.11 -1.97
N GLY A 20 6.21 17.60 -1.16
CA GLY A 20 7.50 16.94 -0.95
C GLY A 20 7.35 15.56 -0.30
N LEU A 21 6.49 15.44 0.71
CA LEU A 21 6.21 14.17 1.38
C LEU A 21 5.57 13.15 0.44
N PHE A 22 4.55 13.55 -0.34
CA PHE A 22 3.94 12.67 -1.34
C PHE A 22 4.91 12.28 -2.45
N GLY A 23 5.80 13.20 -2.85
CA GLY A 23 6.87 12.92 -3.81
C GLY A 23 7.87 11.89 -3.30
N LEU A 24 8.28 11.99 -2.03
CA LEU A 24 9.12 10.99 -1.38
C LEU A 24 8.40 9.65 -1.25
N PHE A 25 7.15 9.66 -0.80
CA PHE A 25 6.32 8.47 -0.64
C PHE A 25 6.18 7.70 -1.97
N THR A 26 5.75 8.39 -3.03
CA THR A 26 5.65 7.80 -4.38
C THR A 26 7.00 7.33 -4.90
N GLY A 27 8.10 7.98 -4.53
CA GLY A 27 9.46 7.53 -4.83
C GLY A 27 9.81 6.20 -4.16
N VAL A 28 9.46 6.03 -2.89
CA VAL A 28 9.64 4.74 -2.19
C VAL A 28 8.76 3.65 -2.81
N CYS A 29 7.51 3.97 -3.17
CA CYS A 29 6.63 3.05 -3.92
C CYS A 29 7.26 2.65 -5.27
N ALA A 30 7.90 3.59 -5.98
CA ALA A 30 8.60 3.29 -7.23
C ALA A 30 9.80 2.34 -7.01
N VAL A 31 10.61 2.57 -5.97
CA VAL A 31 11.72 1.66 -5.62
C VAL A 31 11.19 0.26 -5.33
N PHE A 32 10.11 0.14 -4.55
CA PHE A 32 9.50 -1.15 -4.25
C PHE A 32 8.97 -1.84 -5.51
N ALA A 33 8.19 -1.14 -6.35
CA ALA A 33 7.70 -1.66 -7.62
C ALA A 33 8.86 -2.10 -8.54
N GLY A 34 9.97 -1.37 -8.50
CA GLY A 34 11.20 -1.71 -9.23
C GLY A 34 11.82 -3.01 -8.73
N SER A 35 11.94 -3.19 -7.41
CA SER A 35 12.43 -4.44 -6.81
C SER A 35 11.55 -5.64 -7.20
N VAL A 36 10.23 -5.49 -7.12
CA VAL A 36 9.27 -6.53 -7.57
C VAL A 36 9.47 -6.86 -9.04
N THR A 37 9.51 -5.83 -9.90
CA THR A 37 9.73 -6.00 -11.34
C THR A 37 11.04 -6.74 -11.60
N LEU A 38 12.08 -6.46 -10.82
CA LEU A 38 13.38 -7.11 -10.96
C LEU A 38 13.33 -8.59 -10.54
N PHE A 39 12.64 -8.92 -9.44
CA PHE A 39 12.44 -10.30 -9.02
C PHE A 39 11.62 -11.09 -10.05
N ASP A 40 10.50 -10.53 -10.52
CA ASP A 40 9.66 -11.17 -11.53
C ASP A 40 10.42 -11.34 -12.85
N TRP A 41 11.22 -10.34 -13.26
CA TRP A 41 12.11 -10.46 -14.42
C TRP A 41 13.20 -11.53 -14.23
N HIS A 42 13.78 -11.64 -13.04
CA HIS A 42 14.78 -12.67 -12.74
C HIS A 42 14.17 -14.07 -12.81
N ASP A 43 12.97 -14.25 -12.24
CA ASP A 43 12.24 -15.53 -12.30
C ASP A 43 11.85 -15.87 -13.74
N GLU A 44 11.36 -14.90 -14.51
CA GLU A 44 11.03 -15.07 -15.94
C GLU A 44 12.29 -15.41 -16.76
N ALA A 45 13.41 -14.70 -16.55
CA ALA A 45 14.67 -14.97 -17.22
C ALA A 45 15.25 -16.35 -16.86
N THR A 46 15.05 -16.79 -15.61
CA THR A 46 15.45 -18.12 -15.15
C THR A 46 14.58 -19.20 -15.82
N GLN A 47 13.26 -19.00 -15.85
CA GLN A 47 12.30 -19.90 -16.51
C GLN A 47 12.53 -19.97 -18.02
N ALA A 48 12.89 -18.86 -18.67
CA ALA A 48 13.20 -18.81 -20.09
C ALA A 48 14.42 -19.67 -20.48
N ARG A 49 15.30 -19.99 -19.52
CA ARG A 49 16.47 -20.88 -19.72
C ARG A 49 16.16 -22.35 -19.42
N TRP A 50 14.99 -22.65 -18.85
CA TRP A 50 14.61 -24.03 -18.58
C TRP A 50 14.38 -24.80 -19.88
N PRO A 51 14.77 -26.09 -19.94
CA PRO A 51 14.56 -26.91 -21.12
C PRO A 51 13.07 -27.05 -21.43
N VAL A 52 12.73 -27.04 -22.72
CA VAL A 52 11.37 -27.25 -23.22
C VAL A 52 11.17 -28.72 -23.56
N THR A 53 10.06 -29.30 -23.12
CA THR A 53 9.64 -30.66 -23.48
C THR A 53 8.13 -30.70 -23.72
N SER A 54 7.70 -31.66 -24.54
CA SER A 54 6.27 -31.87 -24.80
C SER A 54 5.68 -32.73 -23.69
N ALA A 55 4.64 -32.23 -23.05
CA ALA A 55 3.93 -32.92 -21.97
C ALA A 55 2.51 -33.29 -22.42
N VAL A 56 2.02 -34.42 -21.92
CA VAL A 56 0.66 -34.89 -22.16
C VAL A 56 -0.22 -34.47 -20.99
N VAL A 57 -1.36 -33.86 -21.29
CA VAL A 57 -2.34 -33.44 -20.29
C VAL A 57 -3.07 -34.66 -19.73
N ASP A 58 -2.90 -34.92 -18.44
CA ASP A 58 -3.63 -35.98 -17.73
C ASP A 58 -5.03 -35.54 -17.33
N ARG A 59 -5.12 -34.33 -16.79
CA ARG A 59 -6.34 -33.75 -16.23
C ARG A 59 -6.17 -32.24 -16.17
N ALA A 60 -7.13 -31.53 -16.74
CA ALA A 60 -7.36 -30.12 -16.46
C ALA A 60 -8.59 -30.05 -15.55
N GLU A 61 -8.54 -29.22 -14.52
CA GLU A 61 -9.70 -28.96 -13.66
C GLU A 61 -9.70 -27.51 -13.21
N ILE A 62 -10.87 -26.88 -13.28
CA ILE A 62 -11.08 -25.58 -12.65
C ILE A 62 -11.39 -25.79 -11.18
N ILE A 63 -10.54 -25.25 -10.31
CA ILE A 63 -10.74 -25.27 -8.87
C ILE A 63 -11.24 -23.89 -8.46
N ALA A 64 -12.38 -23.87 -7.76
CA ALA A 64 -12.75 -22.72 -6.97
C ALA A 64 -11.79 -22.63 -5.77
N ALA A 65 -10.69 -21.89 -5.91
CA ALA A 65 -9.88 -21.46 -4.78
C ALA A 65 -10.82 -20.75 -3.78
N ALA A 66 -10.63 -21.02 -2.48
CA ALA A 66 -11.57 -20.77 -1.39
C ALA A 66 -12.54 -19.58 -1.59
N ARG A 67 -13.82 -19.80 -1.24
CA ARG A 67 -14.87 -18.77 -1.27
C ARG A 67 -14.39 -17.55 -0.48
N GLY A 68 -14.20 -16.42 -1.15
CA GLY A 68 -13.73 -15.19 -0.52
C GLY A 68 -14.70 -14.78 0.59
N LYS A 69 -14.24 -14.84 1.84
CA LYS A 69 -15.10 -14.76 3.04
C LYS A 69 -15.87 -13.44 3.18
N GLN A 70 -15.45 -12.37 2.49
CA GLN A 70 -16.02 -11.04 2.65
C GLN A 70 -16.96 -10.57 1.52
N ASN A 71 -16.88 -11.11 0.30
CA ASN A 71 -17.70 -10.62 -0.84
C ASN A 71 -18.43 -11.72 -1.63
N GLY A 72 -18.39 -12.98 -1.18
CA GLY A 72 -19.12 -14.07 -1.84
C GLY A 72 -18.61 -14.49 -3.22
N GLY A 73 -17.65 -13.75 -3.80
CA GLY A 73 -16.98 -14.10 -5.05
C GLY A 73 -16.13 -15.37 -4.89
N SER A 74 -16.26 -16.28 -5.86
CA SER A 74 -15.40 -17.47 -5.96
C SER A 74 -14.11 -17.10 -6.69
N LEU A 75 -12.97 -17.53 -6.15
CA LEU A 75 -11.69 -17.42 -6.82
C LEU A 75 -11.54 -18.64 -7.71
N TRP A 76 -11.20 -18.47 -8.98
CA TRP A 76 -11.07 -19.60 -9.91
C TRP A 76 -9.63 -19.72 -10.37
N ASN A 77 -9.07 -20.93 -10.36
CA ASN A 77 -7.82 -21.22 -11.06
C ASN A 77 -7.94 -22.54 -11.85
N LEU A 78 -7.22 -22.62 -12.96
CA LEU A 78 -7.13 -23.83 -13.78
C LEU A 78 -5.89 -24.61 -13.31
N ARG A 79 -6.11 -25.84 -12.84
CA ARG A 79 -5.07 -26.76 -12.44
C ARG A 79 -4.94 -27.86 -13.49
N THR A 80 -3.81 -27.86 -14.20
CA THR A 80 -3.52 -28.86 -15.23
C THR A 80 -2.42 -29.78 -14.74
N ARG A 81 -2.76 -31.05 -14.53
CA ARG A 81 -1.79 -32.10 -14.26
C ARG A 81 -1.28 -32.64 -15.59
N VAL A 82 0.03 -32.68 -15.75
CA VAL A 82 0.69 -33.16 -16.95
C VAL A 82 1.75 -34.19 -16.59
N HIS A 83 1.97 -35.15 -17.47
CA HIS A 83 3.14 -36.00 -17.43
C HIS A 83 4.01 -35.78 -18.65
N TYR A 84 5.31 -35.96 -18.47
CA TYR A 84 6.32 -35.72 -19.49
C TYR A 84 7.52 -36.64 -19.26
N GLU A 85 8.26 -36.93 -20.31
CA GLU A 85 9.41 -37.84 -20.24
C GLU A 85 10.71 -37.06 -20.38
N VAL A 86 11.67 -37.31 -19.48
CA VAL A 86 13.01 -36.73 -19.52
C VAL A 86 14.02 -37.84 -19.28
N GLY A 87 14.84 -38.15 -20.30
CA GLY A 87 15.89 -39.17 -20.19
C GLY A 87 15.35 -40.58 -19.89
N GLY A 88 14.19 -40.96 -20.46
CA GLY A 88 13.59 -42.27 -20.23
C GLY A 88 12.75 -42.37 -18.94
N VAL A 89 12.68 -41.29 -18.14
CA VAL A 89 11.92 -41.27 -16.88
C VAL A 89 10.68 -40.40 -17.05
N THR A 90 9.51 -41.00 -16.84
CA THR A 90 8.24 -40.29 -16.79
C THR A 90 8.12 -39.51 -15.49
N ARG A 91 7.88 -38.20 -15.60
CA ARG A 91 7.65 -37.27 -14.49
C ARG A 91 6.26 -36.68 -14.59
N THR A 92 5.77 -36.17 -13.47
CA THR A 92 4.45 -35.52 -13.40
C THR A 92 4.59 -34.15 -12.74
N ALA A 93 3.99 -33.13 -13.33
CA ALA A 93 3.93 -31.79 -12.77
C ALA A 93 2.48 -31.30 -12.68
N THR A 94 2.23 -30.43 -11.72
CA THR A 94 0.99 -29.66 -11.66
C THR A 94 1.29 -28.25 -12.13
N LEU A 95 0.62 -27.83 -13.19
CA LEU A 95 0.61 -26.47 -13.68
C LEU A 95 -0.61 -25.78 -13.09
N THR A 96 -0.43 -24.61 -12.48
CA THR A 96 -1.53 -23.84 -11.91
C THR A 96 -1.58 -22.50 -12.63
N SER A 97 -2.72 -22.17 -13.22
CA SER A 97 -2.96 -20.87 -13.83
C SER A 97 -3.15 -19.79 -12.76
N ARG A 98 -3.19 -18.53 -13.21
CA ARG A 98 -3.47 -17.41 -12.32
C ARG A 98 -4.90 -17.50 -11.77
N THR A 99 -5.05 -17.15 -10.50
CA THR A 99 -6.36 -16.97 -9.89
C THR A 99 -7.11 -15.79 -10.50
N VAL A 100 -8.33 -16.03 -11.00
CA VAL A 100 -9.23 -15.00 -11.54
C VAL A 100 -10.44 -14.81 -10.62
N PHE A 101 -10.98 -13.60 -10.63
CA PHE A 101 -12.02 -13.14 -9.70
C PHE A 101 -13.33 -12.81 -10.41
N SER A 102 -13.29 -12.58 -11.72
CA SER A 102 -14.45 -12.20 -12.52
C SER A 102 -15.07 -13.43 -13.16
N GLU A 103 -16.40 -13.46 -13.28
CA GLU A 103 -17.11 -14.53 -14.00
C GLU A 103 -16.71 -14.58 -15.47
N THR A 104 -16.44 -13.42 -16.08
CA THR A 104 -15.96 -13.32 -17.46
C THR A 104 -14.58 -13.95 -17.64
N ASP A 105 -13.66 -13.78 -16.69
CA ASP A 105 -12.36 -14.47 -16.76
C ASP A 105 -12.46 -15.93 -16.36
N ALA A 106 -13.39 -16.30 -15.47
CA ALA A 106 -13.70 -17.70 -15.19
C ALA A 106 -14.21 -18.43 -16.44
N ALA A 107 -15.08 -17.78 -17.24
CA ALA A 107 -15.52 -18.31 -18.52
C ALA A 107 -14.35 -18.49 -19.52
N LYS A 108 -13.34 -17.60 -19.50
CA LYS A 108 -12.12 -17.79 -20.30
C LYS A 108 -11.29 -18.98 -19.82
N LEU A 109 -11.18 -19.18 -18.50
CA LEU A 109 -10.53 -20.37 -17.96
C LEU A 109 -11.27 -21.65 -18.38
N GLN A 110 -12.61 -21.60 -18.41
CA GLN A 110 -13.45 -22.72 -18.87
C GLN A 110 -13.25 -23.00 -20.36
N ALA A 111 -13.23 -21.97 -21.20
CA ALA A 111 -12.88 -22.14 -22.60
C ALA A 111 -11.45 -22.68 -22.80
N ALA A 112 -10.49 -22.26 -21.97
CA ALA A 112 -9.13 -22.78 -22.02
C ALA A 112 -9.03 -24.25 -21.55
N GLU A 113 -9.84 -24.65 -20.56
CA GLU A 113 -9.98 -26.05 -20.14
C GLU A 113 -10.52 -26.93 -21.28
N GLU A 114 -11.57 -26.46 -21.97
CA GLU A 114 -12.16 -27.16 -23.13
C GLU A 114 -11.18 -27.31 -24.29
N GLN A 115 -10.26 -26.35 -24.48
CA GLN A 115 -9.20 -26.42 -25.48
C GLN A 115 -8.07 -27.41 -25.14
N GLN A 116 -8.00 -27.90 -23.90
CA GLN A 116 -6.96 -28.82 -23.43
C GLN A 116 -7.55 -30.18 -23.01
N PRO A 117 -8.10 -30.97 -23.97
CA PRO A 117 -8.65 -32.28 -23.65
C PRO A 117 -7.55 -33.20 -23.12
N ARG A 118 -7.95 -34.17 -22.29
CA ARG A 118 -7.05 -35.22 -21.80
C ARG A 118 -6.35 -35.90 -22.98
N GLY A 119 -5.04 -36.05 -22.89
CA GLY A 119 -4.19 -36.60 -23.96
C GLY A 119 -3.66 -35.54 -24.95
N SER A 120 -4.14 -34.29 -24.88
CA SER A 120 -3.53 -33.19 -25.64
C SER A 120 -2.08 -32.98 -25.23
N ARG A 121 -1.26 -32.53 -26.18
CA ARG A 121 0.15 -32.21 -25.95
C ARG A 121 0.30 -30.72 -25.78
N ILE A 122 1.04 -30.31 -24.75
CA ILE A 122 1.41 -28.93 -24.51
C ILE A 122 2.91 -28.84 -24.25
N ASP A 123 3.54 -27.78 -24.73
CA ASP A 123 4.95 -27.55 -24.45
C ASP A 123 5.11 -26.93 -23.06
N ILE A 124 5.97 -27.55 -22.25
CA ILE A 124 6.29 -27.08 -20.91
C ILE A 124 7.79 -26.82 -20.77
N ARG A 125 8.13 -25.91 -19.89
CA ARG A 125 9.48 -25.67 -19.39
C ARG A 125 9.59 -26.29 -18.01
N TYR A 126 10.51 -27.23 -17.80
CA TYR A 126 10.68 -27.90 -16.51
C TYR A 126 11.96 -27.43 -15.80
N ASP A 127 11.91 -27.33 -14.47
CA ASP A 127 13.07 -26.98 -13.65
C ASP A 127 13.93 -28.25 -13.42
N PRO A 128 15.14 -28.36 -13.98
CA PRO A 128 15.96 -29.56 -13.81
C PRO A 128 16.40 -29.78 -12.35
N SER A 129 16.35 -28.75 -11.50
CA SER A 129 16.65 -28.85 -10.07
C SER A 129 15.46 -29.33 -9.22
N ARG A 130 14.24 -29.34 -9.77
CA ARG A 130 13.00 -29.68 -9.06
C ARG A 130 12.05 -30.48 -9.95
N GLU A 131 12.00 -31.80 -9.74
CA GLU A 131 11.29 -32.75 -10.61
C GLU A 131 9.80 -32.46 -10.81
N ASN A 132 9.15 -31.85 -9.82
CA ASN A 132 7.70 -31.58 -9.84
C ASN A 132 7.36 -30.14 -10.26
N ARG A 133 8.34 -29.35 -10.71
CA ARG A 133 8.15 -27.94 -11.10
C ARG A 133 8.26 -27.79 -12.61
N ALA A 134 7.16 -27.38 -13.22
CA ALA A 134 7.11 -27.00 -14.62
C ALA A 134 6.19 -25.79 -14.80
N VAL A 135 6.40 -25.06 -15.88
CA VAL A 135 5.56 -23.94 -16.34
C VAL A 135 5.23 -24.12 -17.82
N VAL A 136 4.10 -23.60 -18.29
CA VAL A 136 3.74 -23.67 -19.71
C VAL A 136 4.75 -22.86 -20.54
N ALA A 137 5.23 -23.41 -21.66
CA ALA A 137 6.23 -22.75 -22.50
C ALA A 137 5.62 -21.64 -23.40
N SER A 138 4.33 -21.73 -23.71
CA SER A 138 3.63 -20.76 -24.56
C SER A 138 3.44 -19.41 -23.85
N ALA A 139 3.91 -18.36 -24.50
CA ALA A 139 3.76 -16.97 -24.05
C ALA A 139 2.29 -16.52 -23.99
N GLU A 140 1.38 -17.18 -24.73
CA GLU A 140 -0.05 -16.82 -24.73
C GLU A 140 -0.73 -17.11 -23.39
N LEU A 141 -0.23 -18.12 -22.66
CA LEU A 141 -0.77 -18.55 -21.37
C LEU A 141 -0.01 -17.93 -20.19
N SER A 142 1.14 -17.31 -20.44
CA SER A 142 1.87 -16.54 -19.44
C SER A 142 1.47 -15.07 -19.57
N PRO A 143 0.52 -14.56 -18.77
CA PRO A 143 0.14 -13.16 -18.83
C PRO A 143 1.39 -12.29 -18.62
N ASP A 144 1.47 -11.20 -19.38
CA ASP A 144 2.57 -10.22 -19.35
C ASP A 144 2.56 -9.43 -18.01
N ARG A 145 2.87 -10.14 -16.93
CA ARG A 145 2.97 -9.63 -15.55
C ARG A 145 4.00 -8.50 -15.50
N THR A 146 5.13 -8.75 -16.16
CA THR A 146 6.25 -7.82 -16.29
C THR A 146 5.83 -6.48 -16.88
N ARG A 147 4.90 -6.45 -17.86
CA ARG A 147 4.35 -5.18 -18.37
C ARG A 147 3.52 -4.42 -17.34
N THR A 148 2.71 -5.09 -16.54
CA THR A 148 1.90 -4.43 -15.51
C THR A 148 2.80 -3.82 -14.43
N ASP A 149 3.81 -4.57 -13.97
CA ASP A 149 4.76 -4.09 -12.97
C ASP A 149 5.60 -2.91 -13.50
N ARG A 150 6.02 -2.95 -14.77
CA ARG A 150 6.67 -1.82 -15.44
C ARG A 150 5.78 -0.58 -15.54
N ILE A 151 4.48 -0.74 -15.81
CA ILE A 151 3.52 0.38 -15.84
C ILE A 151 3.39 1.02 -14.45
N LEU A 152 3.25 0.19 -13.40
CA LEU A 152 3.17 0.69 -12.03
C LEU A 152 4.46 1.41 -11.61
N LEU A 153 5.62 0.81 -11.89
CA LEU A 153 6.93 1.42 -11.68
C LEU A 153 7.03 2.79 -12.36
N ALA A 154 6.71 2.86 -13.66
CA ALA A 154 6.75 4.09 -14.42
C ALA A 154 5.79 5.14 -13.85
N GLY A 155 4.56 4.74 -13.51
CA GLY A 155 3.56 5.61 -12.90
C GLY A 155 4.03 6.21 -11.58
N PHE A 156 4.55 5.39 -10.66
CA PHE A 156 5.08 5.87 -9.37
C PHE A 156 6.32 6.76 -9.55
N ALA A 157 7.22 6.41 -10.45
CA ALA A 157 8.42 7.21 -10.73
C ALA A 157 8.06 8.60 -11.29
N ILE A 158 7.14 8.66 -12.26
CA ILE A 158 6.65 9.91 -12.85
C ILE A 158 5.94 10.75 -11.79
N ALA A 159 5.05 10.13 -10.98
CA ALA A 159 4.36 10.82 -9.91
C ALA A 159 5.34 11.41 -8.87
N SER A 160 6.38 10.66 -8.49
CA SER A 160 7.42 11.11 -7.57
C SER A 160 8.14 12.34 -8.08
N VAL A 161 8.66 12.28 -9.32
CA VAL A 161 9.33 13.42 -9.95
C VAL A 161 8.38 14.62 -10.06
N GLY A 162 7.13 14.40 -10.46
CA GLY A 162 6.10 15.42 -10.57
C GLY A 162 5.81 16.13 -9.24
N PHE A 163 5.58 15.37 -8.16
CA PHE A 163 5.31 15.93 -6.83
C PHE A 163 6.52 16.66 -6.24
N LEU A 164 7.74 16.14 -6.42
CA LEU A 164 8.97 16.81 -5.99
C LEU A 164 9.22 18.11 -6.77
N ALA A 165 8.95 18.11 -8.09
CA ALA A 165 9.03 19.32 -8.91
C ALA A 165 7.96 20.35 -8.48
N LEU A 166 6.73 19.91 -8.22
CA LEU A 166 5.66 20.75 -7.69
C LEU A 166 6.03 21.35 -6.33
N ALA A 167 6.62 20.56 -5.43
CA ALA A 167 7.10 21.05 -4.14
C ALA A 167 8.15 22.17 -4.30
N LYS A 168 9.13 21.97 -5.21
CA LYS A 168 10.13 23.00 -5.53
C LYS A 168 9.47 24.26 -6.12
N TYR A 169 8.53 24.10 -7.04
CA TYR A 169 7.81 25.21 -7.66
C TYR A 169 6.98 26.00 -6.64
N LEU A 170 6.19 25.31 -5.80
CA LEU A 170 5.40 25.94 -4.74
C LEU A 170 6.29 26.67 -3.73
N ARG A 171 7.44 26.10 -3.38
CA ARG A 171 8.44 26.77 -2.54
C ARG A 171 8.99 28.04 -3.18
N ALA A 172 9.32 28.00 -4.47
CA ALA A 172 9.80 29.17 -5.20
C ALA A 172 8.73 30.25 -5.36
N ARG A 173 7.47 29.85 -5.63
CA ARG A 173 6.33 30.76 -5.72
C ARG A 173 6.02 31.42 -4.39
N ALA A 174 6.04 30.65 -3.30
CA ALA A 174 5.86 31.16 -1.96
C ALA A 174 6.90 32.22 -1.58
N ALA A 175 8.14 32.07 -2.05
CA ALA A 175 9.19 33.06 -1.85
C ALA A 175 8.94 34.39 -2.60
N ARG A 176 8.07 34.40 -3.62
CA ARG A 176 7.77 35.57 -4.47
C ARG A 176 6.44 36.25 -4.13
N ALA A 177 5.51 35.57 -3.45
CA ALA A 177 4.19 36.09 -3.20
C ALA A 177 4.20 37.16 -2.08
N PRO A 178 3.54 38.32 -2.26
CA PRO A 178 3.36 39.28 -1.18
C PRO A 178 2.48 38.67 -0.07
N PRO A 179 2.73 39.00 1.20
CA PRO A 179 2.03 38.40 2.33
C PRO A 179 0.57 38.88 2.40
N SER A 180 -0.36 38.14 1.78
CA SER A 180 -1.80 38.32 2.02
C SER A 180 -2.23 37.43 3.20
N ALA A 181 -2.08 37.95 4.42
CA ALA A 181 -2.22 37.17 5.66
C ALA A 181 -3.61 36.52 5.86
N ASN A 182 -4.68 37.14 5.35
CA ASN A 182 -6.05 36.75 5.72
C ASN A 182 -6.61 35.58 4.88
N GLY A 183 -6.43 35.58 3.56
CA GLY A 183 -7.03 34.55 2.68
C GLY A 183 -6.47 33.14 2.90
N ALA A 184 -5.17 33.03 3.16
CA ALA A 184 -4.50 31.76 3.42
C ALA A 184 -4.94 31.12 4.75
N GLN A 185 -5.29 31.94 5.74
CA GLN A 185 -5.76 31.45 7.04
C GLN A 185 -7.14 30.82 6.94
N HIS A 186 -8.09 31.46 6.24
CA HIS A 186 -9.43 30.92 6.05
C HIS A 186 -9.44 29.63 5.24
N ALA A 187 -8.67 29.57 4.15
CA ALA A 187 -8.56 28.35 3.34
C ALA A 187 -7.96 27.18 4.14
N ARG A 188 -6.94 27.45 4.96
CA ARG A 188 -6.33 26.46 5.84
C ARG A 188 -7.32 25.95 6.89
N LEU A 189 -8.07 26.85 7.53
CA LEU A 189 -9.07 26.50 8.54
C LEU A 189 -10.21 25.68 7.94
N ALA A 190 -10.72 26.06 6.76
CA ALA A 190 -11.73 25.30 6.04
C ALA A 190 -11.25 23.89 5.69
N LEU A 191 -10.01 23.74 5.18
CA LEU A 191 -9.42 22.45 4.87
C LEU A 191 -9.27 21.57 6.12
N GLY A 192 -8.81 22.15 7.23
CA GLY A 192 -8.66 21.42 8.49
C GLY A 192 -10.00 20.93 9.05
N ILE A 193 -11.03 21.79 9.04
CA ILE A 193 -12.40 21.44 9.45
C ILE A 193 -12.96 20.34 8.55
N ALA A 194 -12.85 20.47 7.23
CA ALA A 194 -13.36 19.47 6.30
C ALA A 194 -12.68 18.11 6.51
N THR A 195 -11.36 18.09 6.70
CA THR A 195 -10.58 16.87 6.96
C THR A 195 -10.99 16.22 8.29
N ALA A 196 -11.16 17.02 9.35
CA ALA A 196 -11.59 16.51 10.66
C ALA A 196 -13.02 15.97 10.62
N ALA A 197 -13.93 16.67 9.94
CA ALA A 197 -15.32 16.23 9.75
C ALA A 197 -15.40 14.90 8.98
N LEU A 198 -14.58 14.72 7.94
CA LEU A 198 -14.47 13.45 7.23
C LEU A 198 -14.03 12.31 8.16
N GLY A 199 -13.00 12.55 8.98
CA GLY A 199 -12.55 11.55 9.95
C GLY A 199 -13.64 11.17 10.96
N LEU A 200 -14.37 12.15 11.50
CA LEU A 200 -15.48 11.91 12.42
C LEU A 200 -16.62 11.13 11.75
N ALA A 201 -16.94 11.44 10.49
CA ALA A 201 -17.96 10.73 9.73
C ALA A 201 -17.60 9.26 9.48
N MET A 202 -16.29 8.92 9.44
CA MET A 202 -15.83 7.53 9.37
C MET A 202 -15.82 6.83 10.73
N THR A 203 -15.34 7.50 11.77
CA THR A 203 -15.24 6.95 13.13
C THR A 203 -16.61 6.72 13.77
N GLY A 204 -17.57 7.61 13.54
CA GLY A 204 -18.90 7.55 14.17
C GLY A 204 -19.66 6.25 13.89
N PRO A 205 -19.91 5.87 12.63
CA PRO A 205 -20.58 4.62 12.29
C PRO A 205 -19.87 3.38 12.83
N ALA A 206 -18.52 3.37 12.83
CA ALA A 206 -17.73 2.27 13.36
C ALA A 206 -17.97 2.06 14.87
N ILE A 207 -17.99 3.16 15.65
CA ILE A 207 -18.30 3.12 17.08
C ILE A 207 -19.75 2.67 17.31
N VAL A 208 -20.71 3.25 16.59
CA VAL A 208 -22.13 2.90 16.73
C VAL A 208 -22.35 1.40 16.44
N ALA A 209 -21.75 0.87 15.38
CA ALA A 209 -21.83 -0.55 15.05
C ALA A 209 -21.20 -1.44 16.15
N ALA A 210 -20.05 -1.04 16.70
CA ALA A 210 -19.41 -1.79 17.78
C ALA A 210 -20.25 -1.80 19.07
N VAL A 211 -20.90 -0.68 19.40
CA VAL A 211 -21.81 -0.56 20.55
C VAL A 211 -23.07 -1.42 20.34
N GLN A 212 -23.70 -1.35 19.18
CA GLN A 212 -24.92 -2.12 18.87
C GLN A 212 -24.69 -3.63 18.90
N THR A 213 -23.51 -4.08 18.48
CA THR A 213 -23.14 -5.51 18.49
C THR A 213 -22.58 -5.99 19.83
N GLY A 214 -22.28 -5.08 20.77
CA GLY A 214 -21.66 -5.38 22.06
C GLY A 214 -20.26 -5.99 21.95
N LYS A 215 -19.62 -5.92 20.77
CA LYS A 215 -18.32 -6.55 20.49
C LYS A 215 -17.43 -5.59 19.72
N PHE A 216 -16.30 -5.24 20.32
CA PHE A 216 -15.24 -4.50 19.64
C PHE A 216 -14.34 -5.49 18.89
N THR A 217 -14.60 -5.67 17.59
CA THR A 217 -13.78 -6.53 16.71
C THR A 217 -12.52 -5.79 16.24
N GLY A 218 -11.50 -6.52 15.78
CA GLY A 218 -10.32 -5.91 15.17
C GLY A 218 -10.65 -5.02 13.97
N GLU A 219 -11.68 -5.38 13.20
CA GLU A 219 -12.16 -4.57 12.06
C GLU A 219 -12.77 -3.24 12.50
N SER A 220 -13.61 -3.25 13.55
CA SER A 220 -14.19 -2.01 14.10
C SER A 220 -13.12 -1.10 14.73
N LEU A 221 -12.14 -1.67 15.43
CA LEU A 221 -10.98 -0.93 15.93
C LEU A 221 -10.21 -0.24 14.80
N MET A 222 -9.96 -0.96 13.71
CA MET A 222 -9.24 -0.40 12.57
C MET A 222 -10.06 0.66 11.84
N ALA A 223 -11.37 0.49 11.70
CA ALA A 223 -12.24 1.52 11.15
C ALA A 223 -12.21 2.81 11.98
N VAL A 224 -12.19 2.69 13.31
CA VAL A 224 -12.00 3.85 14.21
C VAL A 224 -10.65 4.51 13.99
N LEU A 225 -9.56 3.73 13.95
CA LEU A 225 -8.20 4.24 13.71
C LEU A 225 -8.09 4.94 12.35
N PHE A 226 -8.68 4.38 11.30
CA PHE A 226 -8.74 5.01 9.98
C PHE A 226 -9.38 6.40 10.03
N GLY A 227 -10.52 6.55 10.72
CA GLY A 227 -11.13 7.86 10.88
C GLY A 227 -10.26 8.83 11.70
N LEU A 228 -9.62 8.35 12.77
CA LEU A 228 -8.71 9.17 13.59
C LEU A 228 -7.48 9.70 12.83
N ILE A 229 -6.97 8.94 11.84
CA ILE A 229 -5.89 9.39 10.95
C ILE A 229 -6.30 10.62 10.13
N PHE A 230 -7.60 10.90 9.94
CA PHE A 230 -8.08 12.15 9.34
C PHE A 230 -8.42 13.22 10.38
N VAL A 231 -8.95 12.83 11.55
CA VAL A 231 -9.27 13.77 12.63
C VAL A 231 -8.01 14.50 13.11
N PHE A 232 -6.95 13.78 13.46
CA PHE A 232 -5.74 14.38 14.01
C PHE A 232 -5.06 15.40 13.08
N PRO A 233 -4.79 15.12 11.79
CA PRO A 233 -4.23 16.11 10.90
C PRO A 233 -5.22 17.24 10.59
N GLY A 234 -6.53 16.98 10.56
CA GLY A 234 -7.53 18.04 10.43
C GLY A 234 -7.45 19.07 11.57
N VAL A 235 -7.41 18.58 12.81
CA VAL A 235 -7.21 19.42 14.01
C VAL A 235 -5.83 20.10 13.99
N LEU A 236 -4.78 19.38 13.59
CA LEU A 236 -3.42 19.92 13.46
C LEU A 236 -3.35 21.10 12.47
N ILE A 237 -4.07 21.01 11.36
CA ILE A 237 -4.19 22.07 10.36
C ILE A 237 -4.89 23.29 10.96
N CYS A 238 -5.94 23.10 11.75
CA CYS A 238 -6.66 24.20 12.42
C CYS A 238 -5.85 24.89 13.53
N LEU A 239 -4.90 24.17 14.16
CA LEU A 239 -4.19 24.70 15.33
C LEU A 239 -3.28 25.91 15.00
N PRO A 240 -3.42 27.03 15.75
CA PRO A 240 -2.50 28.16 15.64
C PRO A 240 -1.05 27.76 15.94
N PRO A 241 -0.04 28.43 15.34
CA PRO A 241 1.37 28.07 15.49
C PRO A 241 1.88 28.16 16.93
N GLN A 242 1.27 28.98 17.79
CA GLN A 242 1.64 29.11 19.20
C GLN A 242 1.48 27.82 20.02
N TYR A 243 0.61 26.89 19.59
CA TYR A 243 0.35 25.63 20.30
C TYR A 243 1.33 24.52 19.89
N THR A 244 2.63 24.80 19.91
CA THR A 244 3.67 23.87 19.43
C THR A 244 3.58 22.50 20.11
N GLY A 245 3.36 22.45 21.43
CA GLY A 245 3.21 21.20 22.19
C GLY A 245 2.06 20.33 21.68
N ALA A 246 0.87 20.90 21.53
CA ALA A 246 -0.31 20.19 21.02
C ALA A 246 -0.14 19.77 19.55
N LYS A 247 0.50 20.60 18.72
CA LYS A 247 0.81 20.24 17.33
C LYS A 247 1.76 19.05 17.24
N ASN A 248 2.78 19.01 18.09
CA ASN A 248 3.72 17.89 18.14
C ASN A 248 3.03 16.60 18.59
N LEU A 249 2.17 16.68 19.61
CA LEU A 249 1.38 15.55 20.08
C LEU A 249 0.43 15.02 18.99
N LEU A 250 -0.37 15.89 18.36
CA LEU A 250 -1.28 15.50 17.28
C LEU A 250 -0.53 14.94 16.06
N GLY A 251 0.63 15.50 15.73
CA GLY A 251 1.53 14.96 14.71
C GLY A 251 1.98 13.54 15.06
N ALA A 252 2.46 13.32 16.29
CA ALA A 252 2.88 12.00 16.76
C ALA A 252 1.72 10.99 16.73
N LEU A 253 0.53 11.39 17.18
CA LEU A 253 -0.68 10.55 17.12
C LEU A 253 -1.09 10.22 15.68
N THR A 254 -0.97 11.16 14.75
CA THR A 254 -1.25 10.93 13.32
C THR A 254 -0.32 9.85 12.76
N ILE A 255 0.99 10.00 12.98
CA ILE A 255 1.97 9.03 12.48
C ILE A 255 1.81 7.68 13.19
N THR A 256 1.46 7.67 14.49
CA THR A 256 1.17 6.45 15.24
C THR A 256 -0.03 5.70 14.67
N GLY A 257 -1.14 6.41 14.39
CA GLY A 257 -2.32 5.81 13.78
C GLY A 257 -1.99 5.21 12.40
N LEU A 258 -1.20 5.92 11.60
CA LEU A 258 -0.75 5.43 10.30
C LEU A 258 0.11 4.17 10.44
N ALA A 259 1.07 4.15 11.37
CA ALA A 259 1.90 2.99 11.65
C ALA A 259 1.05 1.76 11.98
N ILE A 260 0.11 1.90 12.93
CA ILE A 260 -0.78 0.81 13.35
C ILE A 260 -1.63 0.28 12.19
N VAL A 261 -2.11 1.16 11.31
CA VAL A 261 -2.86 0.74 10.11
C VAL A 261 -1.97 -0.07 9.17
N PHE A 262 -0.74 0.38 8.94
CA PHE A 262 0.21 -0.35 8.10
C PHE A 262 0.59 -1.70 8.72
N ASP A 263 0.82 -1.77 10.04
CA ASP A 263 1.02 -3.02 10.77
C ASP A 263 -0.16 -3.97 10.62
N TRP A 264 -1.38 -3.47 10.73
CA TRP A 264 -2.57 -4.32 10.58
C TRP A 264 -2.71 -4.88 9.17
N VAL A 265 -2.37 -4.09 8.16
CA VAL A 265 -2.40 -4.54 6.77
C VAL A 265 -1.28 -5.55 6.50
N ALA A 266 -0.09 -5.33 7.05
CA ALA A 266 1.07 -6.19 6.86
C ALA A 266 0.99 -7.49 7.66
N PHE A 267 0.77 -7.38 8.96
CA PHE A 267 0.91 -8.45 9.96
C PHE A 267 -0.41 -8.85 10.61
N GLY A 268 -1.49 -8.10 10.38
CA GLY A 268 -2.80 -8.43 10.94
C GLY A 268 -3.33 -9.79 10.44
N PRO A 269 -4.13 -10.48 11.27
CA PRO A 269 -4.65 -11.80 10.95
C PRO A 269 -5.66 -11.78 9.81
N GLY A 270 -5.77 -12.91 9.11
CA GLY A 270 -6.72 -13.12 8.01
C GLY A 270 -6.14 -12.74 6.64
N GLU A 271 -6.56 -13.46 5.60
CA GLU A 271 -6.12 -13.22 4.22
C GLU A 271 -6.45 -11.79 3.79
N ARG A 272 -5.44 -11.08 3.25
CA ARG A 272 -5.62 -9.74 2.69
C ARG A 272 -5.77 -9.85 1.19
N GLN A 273 -6.96 -9.53 0.70
CA GLN A 273 -7.19 -9.38 -0.73
C GLN A 273 -6.60 -8.05 -1.19
N PHE A 274 -5.30 -8.03 -1.47
CA PHE A 274 -4.69 -6.93 -2.20
C PHE A 274 -5.16 -7.03 -3.65
N SER A 275 -6.30 -6.41 -3.96
CA SER A 275 -6.71 -6.19 -5.34
C SER A 275 -6.15 -4.83 -5.77
N GLY A 276 -4.98 -4.85 -6.40
CA GLY A 276 -4.42 -3.69 -7.08
C GLY A 276 -5.15 -3.47 -8.40
N SER A 277 -6.44 -3.15 -8.36
CA SER A 277 -7.20 -2.73 -9.55
C SER A 277 -7.45 -1.23 -9.45
N ILE A 278 -6.53 -0.44 -9.97
CA ILE A 278 -6.82 0.95 -10.35
C ILE A 278 -7.32 0.87 -11.80
N ASN A 279 -8.63 1.06 -12.02
CA ASN A 279 -9.32 1.04 -13.33
C ASN A 279 -9.56 -0.34 -14.02
N GLY A 280 -9.78 -1.42 -13.27
CA GLY A 280 -10.26 -2.70 -13.85
C GLY A 280 -9.19 -3.57 -14.50
N VAL A 281 -7.94 -3.10 -14.58
CA VAL A 281 -6.77 -3.94 -14.90
C VAL A 281 -6.22 -4.46 -13.58
N GLY A 282 -6.75 -5.59 -13.12
CA GLY A 282 -6.43 -6.16 -11.82
C GLY A 282 -5.01 -6.72 -11.76
N PHE A 283 -4.14 -6.06 -11.00
CA PHE A 283 -2.96 -6.69 -10.43
C PHE A 283 -3.38 -7.38 -9.13
N VAL A 284 -3.01 -8.64 -8.97
CA VAL A 284 -3.11 -9.34 -7.69
C VAL A 284 -1.66 -9.52 -7.28
N PRO A 285 -1.05 -8.56 -6.57
CA PRO A 285 0.16 -8.89 -5.85
C PRO A 285 -0.16 -10.14 -5.05
N GLY A 286 0.70 -11.16 -5.12
CA GLY A 286 0.57 -12.28 -4.18
C GLY A 286 0.47 -11.69 -2.77
N GLU A 287 -0.41 -12.25 -1.94
CA GLU A 287 -0.66 -11.71 -0.59
C GLU A 287 0.64 -11.40 0.16
N LEU A 288 1.63 -12.29 0.03
CA LEU A 288 2.97 -12.14 0.56
C LEU A 288 3.64 -10.83 0.15
N MET A 289 3.51 -10.43 -1.11
CA MET A 289 4.13 -9.24 -1.66
C MET A 289 3.45 -7.96 -1.15
N GLY A 290 2.11 -7.96 -1.10
CA GLY A 290 1.36 -6.85 -0.48
C GLY A 290 1.77 -6.69 0.98
N ARG A 291 1.74 -7.78 1.76
CA ARG A 291 2.16 -7.77 3.17
C ARG A 291 3.61 -7.31 3.35
N ALA A 292 4.53 -7.78 2.52
CA ALA A 292 5.93 -7.37 2.58
C ALA A 292 6.08 -5.86 2.32
N ALA A 293 5.37 -5.32 1.33
CA ALA A 293 5.39 -3.89 1.02
C ALA A 293 4.91 -3.08 2.24
N PHE A 294 3.70 -3.37 2.73
CA PHE A 294 3.13 -2.70 3.88
C PHE A 294 3.99 -2.89 5.14
N GLY A 295 4.63 -4.05 5.31
CA GLY A 295 5.50 -4.36 6.44
C GLY A 295 6.78 -3.54 6.46
N VAL A 296 7.42 -3.31 5.31
CA VAL A 296 8.58 -2.41 5.22
C VAL A 296 8.18 -0.98 5.62
N PHE A 297 7.02 -0.51 5.14
CA PHE A 297 6.51 0.81 5.50
C PHE A 297 6.14 0.90 6.98
N ALA A 298 5.53 -0.15 7.54
CA ALA A 298 5.19 -0.23 8.95
C ALA A 298 6.45 -0.05 9.82
N ILE A 299 7.52 -0.78 9.52
CA ILE A 299 8.81 -0.65 10.22
C ILE A 299 9.36 0.78 10.15
N ILE A 300 9.32 1.42 8.97
CA ILE A 300 9.78 2.81 8.81
C ILE A 300 8.94 3.77 9.65
N LEU A 301 7.62 3.59 9.65
CA LEU A 301 6.70 4.41 10.44
C LEU A 301 6.90 4.18 11.93
N ASP A 302 7.12 2.95 12.39
CA ASP A 302 7.41 2.62 13.78
C ASP A 302 8.67 3.30 14.29
N VAL A 303 9.75 3.30 13.49
CA VAL A 303 10.97 4.02 13.83
C VAL A 303 10.68 5.53 13.97
N CYS A 304 9.89 6.11 13.06
CA CYS A 304 9.45 7.49 13.16
C CYS A 304 8.63 7.75 14.44
N VAL A 305 7.66 6.87 14.75
CA VAL A 305 6.82 6.94 15.96
C VAL A 305 7.68 6.93 17.21
N VAL A 306 8.60 5.98 17.33
CA VAL A 306 9.52 5.86 18.47
C VAL A 306 10.35 7.13 18.63
N MET A 307 10.95 7.64 17.55
CA MET A 307 11.73 8.88 17.59
C MET A 307 10.88 10.09 18.02
N MET A 308 9.66 10.22 17.50
CA MET A 308 8.73 11.30 17.85
C MET A 308 8.33 11.24 19.33
N TRP A 309 8.01 10.06 19.85
CA TRP A 309 7.64 9.87 21.25
C TRP A 309 8.83 10.07 22.20
N ILE A 310 10.04 9.64 21.85
CA ILE A 310 11.26 9.96 22.61
C ILE A 310 11.44 11.48 22.70
N GLY A 311 11.29 12.19 21.57
CA GLY A 311 11.35 13.65 21.54
C GLY A 311 10.24 14.32 22.35
N GLN A 312 9.05 13.73 22.39
CA GLN A 312 7.93 14.22 23.21
C GLN A 312 8.17 13.99 24.70
N CYS A 313 8.60 12.80 25.11
CA CYS A 313 8.95 12.47 26.49
C CYS A 313 10.08 13.36 27.01
N ARG A 314 11.15 13.55 26.22
CA ARG A 314 12.25 14.46 26.58
C ARG A 314 11.78 15.90 26.82
N ARG A 315 10.79 16.38 26.07
CA ARG A 315 10.23 17.72 26.26
C ARG A 315 9.35 17.82 27.51
N MET A 316 8.57 16.78 27.81
CA MET A 316 7.71 16.74 28.99
C MET A 316 8.51 16.59 30.29
N PHE A 317 9.56 15.76 30.30
CA PHE A 317 10.35 15.47 31.50
C PHE A 317 11.61 16.33 31.63
N GLY A 318 12.21 16.79 30.53
CA GLY A 318 13.45 17.58 30.54
C GLY A 318 13.24 19.06 30.87
N ALA A 319 12.02 19.59 30.76
CA ALA A 319 11.71 20.97 31.13
C ALA A 319 11.59 21.20 32.66
N GLY A 320 11.68 20.13 33.47
CA GLY A 320 11.60 20.22 34.93
C GLY A 320 12.89 20.64 35.64
N GLY A 321 13.98 20.92 34.92
CA GLY A 321 15.30 21.22 35.51
C GLY A 321 15.66 22.70 35.69
N ALA A 322 14.89 23.62 35.11
CA ALA A 322 15.04 25.05 35.34
C ALA A 322 13.71 25.57 35.86
N GLY A 323 13.55 25.52 37.18
CA GLY A 323 12.41 26.10 37.86
C GLY A 323 12.25 27.56 37.45
N PRO A 324 11.01 28.04 37.23
CA PRO A 324 10.80 29.45 37.06
C PRO A 324 11.10 30.10 38.41
N GLY A 325 12.19 30.86 38.48
CA GLY A 325 12.36 31.91 39.47
C GLY A 325 11.19 32.88 39.28
N ILE A 326 10.09 32.62 39.99
CA ILE A 326 8.91 33.48 40.10
C ILE A 326 9.13 34.60 41.15
N PHE A 327 10.35 34.71 41.68
CA PHE A 327 10.78 35.81 42.53
C PHE A 327 12.16 36.26 42.05
N ASP A 328 12.20 37.14 41.05
CA ASP A 328 13.20 38.20 40.91
C ASP A 328 12.63 39.21 39.88
N ASP A 329 12.04 40.26 40.45
CA ASP A 329 11.56 41.57 39.94
C ASP A 329 10.52 41.66 38.81
#